data_AF-A0A9Q1C4R4-F1
#
_entry.id   AF-A0A9Q1C4R4-F1
#
_cell.length_a   1.000
_cell.length_b   1.000
_cell.length_c   1.000
_cell.angle_alpha   90.00
_cell.angle_beta   90.00
_cell.angle_gamma   90.00
#
_symmetry.space_group_name_H-M   'P 1'
#
loop_
_entity.id
_entity.type
_entity.pdbx_description
1 polymer ?
#
loop_
_entity_poly.entity_id
_entity_poly.type
_entity_poly.pdbx_seq_one_letter_code
_entity_poly.pdbx_strand_id
1 'polypeptide(L)'
;MKMKLVLLAIITCVVASLSDYLVSASSKLTLSIMGKSNCSDWMSVLRLVYITELPPCPCTYSQAINDDKFILSNFLIDYYHNGAANCFRAPSQTSLSESGQQCCYGDDGNILIGIEQNGGTADAYSPDGVKNFGRHIWYDVLPWVACCELGNRETCEIYYQFRPSDDCLEYRGPVYTN
;
A
#
# COMPACT_ATOMS: atom_id res chain seq x y z
N MET A 1 11.83 33.14 -10.42
CA MET A 1 10.80 32.10 -10.20
C MET A 1 11.36 30.68 -10.36
N LYS A 2 12.09 30.36 -11.45
CA LYS A 2 12.68 29.03 -11.69
C LYS A 2 13.62 28.51 -10.58
N MET A 3 14.52 29.35 -10.05
CA MET A 3 15.49 28.94 -9.02
C MET A 3 14.85 28.57 -7.67
N LYS A 4 13.74 29.23 -7.30
CA LYS A 4 12.96 28.90 -6.09
C LYS A 4 12.19 27.57 -6.26
N LEU A 5 11.70 27.28 -7.47
CA LEU A 5 11.04 26.01 -7.80
C LEU A 5 12.01 24.83 -7.76
N VAL A 6 13.23 25.01 -8.29
CA VAL A 6 14.28 23.97 -8.28
C VAL A 6 14.73 23.65 -6.86
N LEU A 7 14.96 24.67 -6.02
CA LEU A 7 15.33 24.45 -4.61
C LEU A 7 14.22 23.73 -3.83
N LEU A 8 12.96 24.08 -4.07
CA LEU A 8 11.81 23.41 -3.45
C LEU A 8 11.68 21.95 -3.90
N ALA A 9 11.88 21.66 -5.19
CA ALA A 9 11.90 20.30 -5.73
C ALA A 9 13.05 19.45 -5.14
N ILE A 10 14.25 20.03 -4.98
CA ILE A 10 15.38 19.35 -4.35
C ILE A 10 15.08 19.04 -2.87
N ILE A 11 14.57 20.03 -2.11
CA ILE A 11 14.24 19.83 -0.70
C ILE A 11 13.15 18.77 -0.53
N THR A 12 12.09 18.81 -1.33
CA THR A 12 10.99 17.82 -1.27
C THR A 12 11.46 16.42 -1.63
N CYS A 13 12.29 16.25 -2.67
CA CYS A 13 12.89 14.97 -3.04
C CYS A 13 13.83 14.43 -1.94
N VAL A 14 14.68 15.28 -1.35
CA VAL A 14 15.57 14.88 -0.25
C VAL A 14 14.77 14.47 0.99
N VAL A 15 13.69 15.18 1.32
CA VAL A 15 12.84 14.83 2.47
C VAL A 15 12.09 13.51 2.24
N ALA A 16 11.54 13.28 1.04
CA ALA A 16 10.86 12.03 0.69
C ALA A 16 11.81 10.83 0.75
N SER A 17 12.99 10.95 0.12
CA SER A 17 14.01 9.89 0.17
C SER A 17 14.53 9.61 1.58
N LEU A 18 14.59 10.62 2.44
CA LEU A 18 14.96 10.44 3.85
C LEU A 18 13.87 9.70 4.62
N SER A 19 12.58 9.99 4.38
CA SER A 19 11.50 9.26 5.05
C SER A 19 11.43 7.79 4.63
N ASP A 20 11.62 7.50 3.34
CA ASP A 20 11.65 6.11 2.84
C ASP A 20 12.81 5.33 3.47
N TYR A 21 14.00 5.94 3.48
CA TYR A 21 15.19 5.34 4.10
C TYR A 21 14.99 5.09 5.60
N LEU A 22 14.42 6.04 6.33
CA LEU A 22 14.16 5.89 7.76
C LEU A 22 13.16 4.77 8.04
N VAL A 23 12.08 4.66 7.26
CA VAL A 23 11.11 3.59 7.42
C VAL A 23 11.72 2.24 7.07
N SER A 24 12.41 2.12 5.93
CA SER A 24 13.17 0.92 5.57
C SER A 24 14.15 0.49 6.67
N ALA A 25 15.02 1.40 7.13
CA ALA A 25 16.03 1.10 8.15
C ALA A 25 15.38 0.69 9.48
N SER A 26 14.32 1.38 9.89
CA SER A 26 13.60 1.05 11.12
C SER A 26 12.91 -0.31 11.05
N SER A 27 12.22 -0.63 9.95
CA SER A 27 11.60 -1.94 9.73
C SER A 27 12.64 -3.06 9.73
N LYS A 28 13.75 -2.90 8.99
CA LYS A 28 14.85 -3.88 8.97
C LYS A 28 15.44 -4.13 10.35
N LEU A 29 15.65 -3.06 11.13
CA LEU A 29 16.13 -3.18 12.50
C LEU A 29 15.12 -3.92 13.37
N THR A 30 13.83 -3.60 13.28
CA THR A 30 12.76 -4.30 14.00
C THR A 30 12.74 -5.79 13.66
N LEU A 31 12.77 -6.15 12.37
CA LEU A 31 12.82 -7.54 11.91
C LEU A 31 14.05 -8.28 12.45
N SER A 32 15.21 -7.62 12.44
CA SER A 32 16.47 -8.17 12.97
C SER A 32 16.40 -8.40 14.48
N ILE A 33 15.87 -7.46 15.26
CA ILE A 33 15.70 -7.60 16.72
C ILE A 33 14.74 -8.74 17.04
N MET A 34 13.69 -8.92 16.24
CA MET A 34 12.71 -9.99 16.40
C MET A 34 13.21 -11.35 15.91
N GLY A 35 14.33 -11.42 15.19
CA GLY A 35 14.80 -12.64 14.53
C GLY A 35 13.83 -13.17 13.47
N LYS A 36 13.11 -12.27 12.78
CA LYS A 36 12.07 -12.60 11.76
C LYS A 36 12.35 -11.90 10.43
N SER A 37 13.59 -11.95 9.95
CA SER A 37 14.00 -11.23 8.73
C SER A 37 13.67 -11.97 7.43
N ASN A 38 13.29 -13.25 7.49
CA ASN A 38 12.97 -14.02 6.28
C ASN A 38 11.47 -14.05 6.04
N CYS A 39 11.05 -14.07 4.78
CA CYS A 39 9.63 -14.19 4.41
C CYS A 39 8.94 -15.41 5.06
N SER A 40 9.65 -16.54 5.17
CA SER A 40 9.14 -17.77 5.81
C SER A 40 8.69 -17.55 7.26
N ASP A 41 9.31 -16.61 7.98
CA ASP A 41 9.00 -16.32 9.39
C ASP A 41 7.63 -15.63 9.55
N TRP A 42 7.07 -15.13 8.46
CA TRP A 42 5.80 -14.39 8.38
C TRP A 42 4.67 -15.21 7.78
N MET A 43 4.93 -16.42 7.28
CA MET A 43 3.91 -17.25 6.62
C MET A 43 2.72 -17.58 7.53
N SER A 44 2.93 -17.78 8.83
CA SER A 44 1.84 -17.99 9.78
C SER A 44 0.99 -16.74 9.98
N VAL A 45 1.62 -15.56 10.00
CA VAL A 45 0.96 -14.25 10.12
C VAL A 45 0.13 -13.96 8.87
N LEU A 46 0.68 -14.19 7.68
CA LEU A 46 -0.03 -14.01 6.42
C LEU A 46 -1.26 -14.92 6.30
N ARG A 47 -1.16 -16.18 6.74
CA ARG A 47 -2.27 -17.15 6.73
C ARG A 47 -3.33 -16.91 7.80
N LEU A 48 -3.00 -16.20 8.88
CA LEU A 48 -3.89 -16.02 10.03
C LEU A 48 -5.06 -15.07 9.77
N VAL A 49 -4.88 -14.10 8.87
CA VAL A 49 -5.87 -13.05 8.62
C VAL A 49 -6.42 -13.20 7.21
N TYR A 50 -7.70 -13.58 7.15
CA TYR A 50 -8.47 -13.60 5.91
C TYR A 50 -9.08 -12.22 5.68
N ILE A 51 -8.85 -11.67 4.49
CA ILE A 51 -9.42 -10.40 4.07
C ILE A 51 -10.80 -10.69 3.48
N THR A 52 -11.84 -10.16 4.12
CA THR A 52 -13.21 -10.25 3.61
C THR A 52 -13.53 -9.06 2.69
N GLU A 53 -14.69 -9.09 2.04
CA GLU A 53 -15.18 -8.12 1.05
C GLU A 53 -14.66 -6.68 1.27
N LEU A 54 -13.76 -6.28 0.37
CA LEU A 54 -13.24 -4.93 0.23
C LEU A 54 -13.94 -4.26 -0.97
N PRO A 55 -14.13 -2.93 -0.95
CA PRO A 55 -14.58 -2.20 -2.13
C PRO A 55 -13.59 -2.39 -3.30
N PRO A 56 -14.05 -2.79 -4.50
CA PRO A 56 -13.18 -2.92 -5.66
C PRO A 56 -12.51 -1.59 -6.01
N CYS A 57 -11.26 -1.63 -6.43
CA CYS A 57 -10.52 -0.43 -6.79
C CYS A 57 -11.12 0.23 -8.03
N PRO A 58 -11.23 1.56 -8.07
CA PRO A 58 -11.47 2.29 -9.31
C PRO A 58 -10.41 1.93 -10.36
N CYS A 59 -10.79 1.85 -11.63
CA CYS A 59 -9.83 1.52 -12.70
C CYS A 59 -8.88 2.68 -13.03
N THR A 60 -9.28 3.91 -12.68
CA THR A 60 -8.51 5.12 -13.00
C THR A 60 -8.43 6.08 -11.82
N TYR A 61 -7.36 6.87 -11.80
CA TYR A 61 -7.18 7.98 -10.86
C TYR A 61 -8.40 8.91 -10.84
N SER A 62 -8.95 9.21 -12.03
CA SER A 62 -10.11 10.09 -12.14
C SER A 62 -11.38 9.48 -11.53
N GLN A 63 -11.52 8.16 -11.52
CA GLN A 63 -12.63 7.53 -10.80
C GLN A 63 -12.37 7.57 -9.29
N ALA A 64 -11.14 7.29 -8.85
CA ALA A 64 -10.77 7.30 -7.44
C ALA A 64 -10.98 8.65 -6.74
N ILE A 65 -10.63 9.76 -7.41
CA ILE A 65 -10.84 11.11 -6.85
C ILE A 65 -12.32 11.50 -6.72
N ASN A 66 -13.21 10.84 -7.48
CA ASN A 66 -14.65 11.12 -7.48
C ASN A 66 -15.48 10.09 -6.69
N ASP A 67 -14.84 9.07 -6.12
CA ASP A 67 -15.49 8.02 -5.33
C ASP A 67 -15.26 8.27 -3.85
N ASP A 68 -16.32 8.57 -3.10
CA ASP A 68 -16.27 8.97 -1.70
C ASP A 68 -15.86 7.83 -0.74
N LYS A 69 -15.84 6.59 -1.23
CA LYS A 69 -15.30 5.45 -0.49
C LYS A 69 -13.78 5.49 -0.38
N PHE A 70 -13.10 6.27 -1.21
CA PHE A 70 -11.65 6.27 -1.32
C PHE A 70 -11.03 7.59 -0.87
N ILE A 71 -9.98 7.51 -0.05
CA ILE A 71 -9.22 8.66 0.44
C ILE A 71 -7.79 8.62 -0.07
N LEU A 72 -7.19 9.79 -0.33
CA LEU A 72 -5.80 9.87 -0.80
C LEU A 72 -4.84 9.26 0.24
N SER A 73 -3.93 8.39 -0.23
CA SER A 73 -3.02 7.59 0.61
C SER A 73 -1.62 7.53 -0.01
N ASN A 74 -0.97 8.69 -0.14
CA ASN A 74 0.34 8.82 -0.78
C ASN A 74 1.53 8.70 0.18
N PHE A 75 1.34 8.20 1.40
CA PHE A 75 2.43 8.08 2.36
C PHE A 75 3.41 6.98 1.94
N LEU A 76 4.65 7.36 1.61
CA LEU A 76 5.74 6.45 1.21
C LEU A 76 5.41 5.56 0.00
N ILE A 77 4.59 6.05 -0.93
CA ILE A 77 4.23 5.28 -2.13
C ILE A 77 5.43 4.99 -3.02
N ASP A 78 6.42 5.89 -3.07
CA ASP A 78 7.65 5.67 -3.85
C ASP A 78 8.46 4.46 -3.35
N TYR A 79 8.32 4.16 -2.05
CA TYR A 79 8.97 3.04 -1.37
C TYR A 79 8.17 1.74 -1.48
N TYR A 80 6.88 1.76 -1.14
CA TYR A 80 6.05 0.55 -1.14
C TYR A 80 5.49 0.17 -2.52
N HIS A 81 5.22 1.15 -3.37
CA HIS A 81 4.53 1.02 -4.66
C HIS A 81 5.30 1.78 -5.75
N ASN A 82 6.57 1.44 -5.92
CA ASN A 82 7.45 2.15 -6.85
C ASN A 82 6.88 2.18 -8.28
N GLY A 83 6.70 3.38 -8.83
CA GLY A 83 6.04 3.63 -10.11
C GLY A 83 4.60 4.13 -10.00
N ALA A 84 4.01 4.16 -8.80
CA ALA A 84 2.73 4.80 -8.55
C ALA A 84 2.88 6.33 -8.47
N ALA A 85 2.05 7.04 -9.21
CA ALA A 85 1.91 8.49 -9.11
C ALA A 85 1.02 8.89 -7.92
N ASN A 86 -0.05 8.12 -7.69
CA ASN A 86 -0.97 8.34 -6.58
C ASN A 86 -1.56 7.01 -6.12
N CYS A 87 -1.81 6.88 -4.82
CA CYS A 87 -2.59 5.80 -4.27
C CYS A 87 -3.78 6.35 -3.48
N PHE A 88 -4.87 5.61 -3.51
CA PHE A 88 -6.07 5.84 -2.74
C PHE A 88 -6.36 4.63 -1.87
N ARG A 89 -7.05 4.84 -0.77
CA ARG A 89 -7.39 3.79 0.18
C ARG A 89 -8.87 3.80 0.49
N ALA A 90 -9.51 2.64 0.42
CA ALA A 90 -10.79 2.41 1.06
C ALA A 90 -10.53 2.17 2.55
N PRO A 91 -10.91 3.09 3.46
CA PRO A 91 -10.65 2.92 4.89
C PRO A 91 -11.51 1.79 5.45
N SER A 92 -11.16 1.29 6.64
CA SER A 92 -11.85 0.18 7.29
C SER A 92 -13.36 0.38 7.43
N GLN A 93 -13.83 1.62 7.58
CA GLN A 93 -15.27 1.92 7.66
C GLN A 93 -16.05 1.59 6.38
N THR A 94 -15.36 1.50 5.24
CA THR A 94 -15.97 1.11 3.95
C THR A 94 -15.93 -0.39 3.72
N SER A 95 -15.25 -1.14 4.59
CA SER A 95 -15.20 -2.59 4.60
C SER A 95 -16.09 -3.15 5.71
N LEU A 96 -16.50 -4.42 5.59
CA LEU A 96 -17.19 -5.14 6.66
C LEU A 96 -16.25 -5.63 7.78
N SER A 97 -14.96 -5.28 7.71
CA SER A 97 -13.92 -5.70 8.65
C SER A 97 -13.01 -4.52 9.07
N GLU A 98 -11.89 -4.81 9.73
CA GLU A 98 -10.86 -3.79 10.00
C GLU A 98 -9.86 -3.65 8.82
N SER A 99 -10.05 -4.40 7.73
CA SER A 99 -9.19 -4.42 6.54
C SER A 99 -9.32 -3.14 5.70
N GLY A 100 -8.40 -2.95 4.76
CA GLY A 100 -8.44 -1.80 3.85
C GLY A 100 -7.95 -2.17 2.46
N GLN A 101 -8.45 -1.50 1.43
CA GLN A 101 -7.99 -1.67 0.05
C GLN A 101 -7.14 -0.49 -0.34
N GLN A 102 -5.88 -0.69 -0.70
CA GLN A 102 -5.06 0.33 -1.35
C GLN A 102 -5.07 0.12 -2.87
N CYS A 103 -5.35 1.20 -3.60
CA CYS A 103 -5.45 1.26 -5.05
C CYS A 103 -4.41 2.27 -5.55
N CYS A 104 -3.42 1.82 -6.30
CA CYS A 104 -2.33 2.66 -6.79
C CYS A 104 -2.43 2.84 -8.31
N TYR A 105 -2.13 4.04 -8.78
CA TYR A 105 -2.27 4.45 -10.17
C TYR A 105 -0.95 4.98 -10.70
N GLY A 106 -0.59 4.58 -11.93
CA GLY A 106 0.59 5.08 -12.62
C GLY A 106 0.41 6.52 -13.11
N ASP A 107 1.47 7.07 -13.72
CA ASP A 107 1.43 8.40 -14.35
C ASP A 107 0.42 8.51 -15.51
N ASP A 108 0.06 7.39 -16.13
CA ASP A 108 -0.98 7.30 -17.15
C ASP A 108 -2.41 7.32 -16.56
N GLY A 109 -2.52 7.33 -15.23
CA GLY A 109 -3.77 7.34 -14.49
C GLY A 109 -4.46 5.97 -14.41
N ASN A 110 -3.86 4.89 -14.93
CA ASN A 110 -4.42 3.55 -14.86
C ASN A 110 -3.98 2.83 -13.58
N ILE A 111 -4.82 1.92 -13.10
CA ILE A 111 -4.51 1.09 -11.94
C ILE A 111 -3.27 0.21 -12.19
N LEU A 112 -2.40 0.13 -11.19
CA LEU A 112 -1.23 -0.75 -11.16
C LEU A 112 -1.61 -2.07 -10.47
N ILE A 113 -1.30 -3.20 -11.12
CA ILE A 113 -1.76 -4.52 -10.69
C ILE A 113 -0.58 -5.46 -10.42
N GLY A 114 -0.59 -6.05 -9.22
CA GLY A 114 0.30 -7.13 -8.82
C GLY A 114 1.75 -6.69 -8.67
N ILE A 115 2.62 -7.67 -8.45
CA ILE A 115 4.05 -7.44 -8.25
C ILE A 115 4.75 -6.81 -9.46
N GLU A 116 4.35 -7.15 -10.69
CA GLU A 116 5.02 -6.65 -11.91
C GLU A 116 4.97 -5.13 -12.04
N GLN A 117 3.93 -4.51 -11.46
CA GLN A 117 3.68 -3.08 -11.52
C GLN A 117 3.77 -2.42 -10.14
N ASN A 118 4.18 -3.16 -9.11
CA ASN A 118 4.13 -2.75 -7.70
C ASN A 118 2.76 -2.16 -7.31
N GLY A 119 1.69 -2.86 -7.70
CA GLY A 119 0.32 -2.46 -7.45
C GLY A 119 -0.03 -2.28 -5.98
N GLY A 120 -1.18 -1.68 -5.71
CA GLY A 120 -1.69 -1.55 -4.34
C GLY A 120 -1.98 -2.91 -3.69
N THR A 121 -2.32 -2.93 -2.41
CA THR A 121 -2.56 -4.15 -1.64
C THR A 121 -3.93 -4.14 -0.97
N ALA A 122 -4.57 -5.31 -0.93
CA ALA A 122 -5.60 -5.62 0.04
C ALA A 122 -4.90 -5.84 1.40
N ASP A 123 -5.02 -4.89 2.32
CA ASP A 123 -4.39 -4.95 3.63
C ASP A 123 -5.30 -5.62 4.66
N ALA A 124 -4.72 -6.48 5.50
CA ALA A 124 -5.44 -7.12 6.60
C ALA A 124 -6.00 -6.09 7.58
N TYR A 125 -5.28 -4.99 7.79
CA TYR A 125 -5.76 -3.87 8.60
C TYR A 125 -5.51 -2.54 7.88
N SER A 126 -6.56 -1.74 7.74
CA SER A 126 -6.40 -0.35 7.33
C SER A 126 -5.70 0.45 8.43
N PRO A 127 -4.76 1.37 8.13
CA PRO A 127 -4.01 2.16 9.12
C PRO A 127 -4.86 3.27 9.79
N ASP A 128 -6.17 3.03 9.99
CA ASP A 128 -7.09 3.99 10.59
C ASP A 128 -6.99 3.96 12.11
N GLY A 129 -6.57 5.08 12.69
CA GLY A 129 -6.42 5.20 14.15
C GLY A 129 -5.30 4.34 14.73
N VAL A 130 -4.98 4.58 16.01
CA VAL A 130 -3.76 4.04 16.63
C VAL A 130 -3.75 2.51 16.72
N LYS A 131 -4.90 1.90 17.04
CA LYS A 131 -5.01 0.44 17.20
C LYS A 131 -4.77 -0.28 15.88
N ASN A 132 -5.46 0.12 14.80
CA ASN A 132 -5.30 -0.58 13.52
C ASN A 132 -3.98 -0.23 12.85
N PHE A 133 -3.42 0.96 13.08
CA PHE A 133 -2.07 1.29 12.62
C PHE A 133 -1.02 0.27 13.12
N GLY A 134 -1.01 -0.05 14.41
CA GLY A 134 -0.06 -1.06 14.93
C GLY A 134 -0.26 -2.46 14.33
N ARG A 135 -1.51 -2.83 14.03
CA ARG A 135 -1.83 -4.09 13.34
C ARG A 135 -1.39 -4.05 11.89
N HIS A 136 -1.66 -2.97 11.16
CA HIS A 136 -1.22 -2.77 9.79
C HIS A 136 0.30 -2.92 9.66
N ILE A 137 1.06 -2.31 10.58
CA ILE A 137 2.52 -2.49 10.60
C ILE A 137 2.89 -3.98 10.74
N TRP A 138 2.26 -4.71 11.66
CA TRP A 138 2.59 -6.11 11.92
C TRP A 138 2.13 -7.09 10.83
N TYR A 139 0.92 -6.93 10.32
CA TYR A 139 0.27 -7.91 9.44
C TYR A 139 0.44 -7.61 7.95
N ASP A 140 0.83 -6.39 7.59
CA ASP A 140 0.92 -5.93 6.21
C ASP A 140 2.32 -5.39 5.88
N VAL A 141 2.87 -4.46 6.69
CA VAL A 141 4.16 -3.80 6.39
C VAL A 141 5.38 -4.68 6.67
N LEU A 142 5.50 -5.25 7.87
CA LEU A 142 6.66 -6.08 8.23
C LEU A 142 6.79 -7.33 7.35
N PRO A 143 5.70 -8.06 7.01
CA PRO A 143 5.76 -9.12 6.02
C PRO A 143 6.18 -8.63 4.64
N TRP A 144 5.70 -7.47 4.18
CA TRP A 144 6.13 -6.88 2.91
C TRP A 144 7.64 -6.60 2.92
N VAL A 145 8.17 -6.01 3.99
CA VAL A 145 9.61 -5.74 4.11
C VAL A 145 10.41 -7.05 4.09
N ALA A 146 9.97 -8.08 4.82
CA ALA A 146 10.66 -9.37 4.86
C ALA A 146 10.58 -10.14 3.53
N CYS A 147 9.47 -10.02 2.79
CA CYS A 147 9.20 -10.80 1.58
C CYS A 147 9.59 -10.09 0.28
N CYS A 148 9.42 -8.78 0.20
CA CYS A 148 9.63 -7.97 -1.00
C CYS A 148 10.94 -7.18 -0.97
N GLU A 149 11.24 -6.52 0.15
CA GLU A 149 12.45 -5.69 0.21
C GLU A 149 13.72 -6.50 0.55
N LEU A 150 13.66 -7.32 1.60
CA LEU A 150 14.77 -8.20 2.00
C LEU A 150 14.78 -9.53 1.26
N GLY A 151 13.63 -9.92 0.73
CA GLY A 151 13.45 -11.16 -0.01
C GLY A 151 13.86 -11.02 -1.48
N ASN A 152 13.16 -11.76 -2.33
CA ASN A 152 13.30 -11.72 -3.76
C ASN A 152 11.90 -11.74 -4.42
N ARG A 153 11.88 -11.80 -5.76
CA ARG A 153 10.64 -11.81 -6.52
C ARG A 153 9.68 -12.94 -6.11
N GLU A 154 10.18 -14.16 -5.93
CA GLU A 154 9.36 -15.33 -5.56
C GLU A 154 8.74 -15.15 -4.17
N THR A 155 9.50 -14.66 -3.18
CA THR A 155 8.95 -14.41 -1.85
C THR A 155 7.97 -13.25 -1.84
N CYS A 156 8.17 -12.24 -2.69
CA CYS A 156 7.23 -11.13 -2.83
C CYS A 156 5.94 -11.58 -3.54
N GLU A 157 6.02 -12.46 -4.54
CA GLU A 157 4.84 -13.09 -5.15
C GLU A 157 4.01 -13.82 -4.09
N ILE A 158 4.66 -14.52 -3.14
CA ILE A 158 3.96 -15.13 -2.00
C ILE A 158 3.24 -14.07 -1.17
N TYR A 159 3.86 -12.93 -0.87
CA TYR A 159 3.19 -11.84 -0.15
C TYR A 159 1.93 -11.37 -0.89
N TYR A 160 2.03 -11.12 -2.21
CA TYR A 160 0.89 -10.70 -3.04
C TYR A 160 -0.20 -11.78 -3.17
N GLN A 161 0.06 -13.06 -2.89
CA GLN A 161 -1.00 -14.07 -2.78
C GLN A 161 -1.92 -13.85 -1.56
N PHE A 162 -1.39 -13.28 -0.48
CA PHE A 162 -2.15 -12.98 0.74
C PHE A 162 -2.62 -11.53 0.82
N ARG A 163 -1.94 -10.62 0.12
CA ARG A 163 -2.22 -9.19 0.02
C ARG A 163 -2.29 -8.77 -1.45
N PRO A 164 -3.24 -9.31 -2.23
CA PRO A 164 -3.29 -9.06 -3.67
C PRO A 164 -3.64 -7.61 -3.98
N SER A 165 -3.20 -7.14 -5.14
CA SER A 165 -3.81 -5.97 -5.77
C SER A 165 -5.20 -6.32 -6.30
N ASP A 166 -6.10 -5.36 -6.27
CA ASP A 166 -7.37 -5.46 -6.99
C ASP A 166 -7.15 -5.11 -8.48
N ASP A 167 -7.89 -5.76 -9.37
CA ASP A 167 -7.77 -5.59 -10.83
C ASP A 167 -8.83 -4.65 -11.43
N CYS A 168 -9.63 -4.00 -10.57
CA CYS A 168 -10.73 -3.08 -10.89
C CYS A 168 -11.91 -3.67 -11.68
N LEU A 169 -11.91 -4.96 -12.02
CA LEU A 169 -12.94 -5.54 -12.90
C LEU A 169 -14.35 -5.49 -12.29
N GLU A 170 -14.44 -5.47 -10.96
CA GLU A 170 -15.69 -5.38 -10.22
C GLU A 170 -16.09 -3.95 -9.85
N TYR A 171 -15.29 -2.95 -10.24
CA TYR A 171 -15.56 -1.56 -9.91
C TYR A 171 -16.89 -1.07 -10.46
N ARG A 172 -17.71 -0.53 -9.56
CA ARG A 172 -18.93 0.20 -9.89
C ARG A 172 -18.85 1.57 -9.23
N GLY A 173 -18.82 2.59 -10.08
CA GLY A 173 -18.79 3.98 -9.63
C GLY A 173 -19.98 4.35 -8.74
N PRO A 174 -19.90 5.48 -8.04
CA PRO A 174 -20.95 5.95 -7.16
C PRO A 174 -22.29 6.07 -7.90
N VAL A 175 -23.34 5.52 -7.30
CA VAL A 175 -24.71 5.66 -7.80
C VAL A 175 -25.32 6.89 -7.15
N TYR A 176 -25.30 8.01 -7.85
CA TYR A 176 -25.99 9.22 -7.40
C TYR A 176 -27.49 9.08 -7.68
N THR A 177 -28.31 8.95 -6.64
CA THR A 177 -29.76 9.07 -6.77
C THR A 177 -30.13 10.56 -6.80
N ASN A 178 -30.78 11.00 -7.88
CA ASN A 178 -31.34 12.35 -8.01
C ASN A 178 -32.45 12.64 -7.00
#